data_AF-A0A7S0HSD6-F1
#
_entry.id   AF-A0A7S0HSD6-F1
#
_cell.length_a   1.000
_cell.length_b   1.000
_cell.length_c   1.000
_cell.angle_alpha   90.00
_cell.angle_beta   90.00
_cell.angle_gamma   90.00
#
_symmetry.space_group_name_H-M   'P 1'
#
loop_
_entity.id
_entity.type
_entity.pdbx_description
1 polymer ?
#
loop_
_entity_poly.entity_id
_entity_poly.type
_entity_poly.pdbx_seq_one_letter_code
_entity_poly.pdbx_strand_id
1 'polypeptide(L)'
;SSSSSSSSSETTSALSKRQRTVGYRPFGGKLEFGQGTKLTLEEIVMESKAARKLKQREAEELQKESESLLQQLQQMNVQSSLNGLDNVWIVKPAGKSRGRDIICANRINRILEYIGFGISGKEMHWVVQKYLERPFLINKRKFDIRQWIMVTDWNPLTVWFYDECYLRFSMSDFSMKDLEDNYTHLCNNSIQKEGDNFEQIKNSSMWDLQSFKSFLSSHDQQAAWEDKILPQMKRISKWALMCAQDMLENRKFSCEVYGYDFILDQDLNVWL
;
A
#
# COMPACT_ATOMS: atom_id res chain seq x y z
N SER A 1 -45.10 50.86 20.06
CA SER A 1 -45.03 52.33 20.18
C SER A 1 -43.96 52.85 19.23
N SER A 2 -44.39 53.58 18.19
CA SER A 2 -43.70 54.69 17.50
C SER A 2 -42.18 54.53 17.22
N SER A 3 -41.76 54.13 16.02
CA SER A 3 -41.56 54.95 14.80
C SER A 3 -40.25 55.75 14.75
N SER A 4 -39.36 55.41 13.83
CA SER A 4 -38.78 56.37 12.87
C SER A 4 -38.07 55.63 11.73
N SER A 5 -38.24 56.21 10.55
CA SER A 5 -38.09 55.70 9.19
C SER A 5 -36.89 56.32 8.48
N SER A 6 -36.30 55.61 7.51
CA SER A 6 -35.81 56.11 6.20
C SER A 6 -35.05 54.97 5.49
N SER A 7 -35.66 54.29 4.52
CA SER A 7 -35.68 54.59 3.07
C SER A 7 -34.37 54.18 2.36
N SER A 8 -34.45 53.09 1.58
CA SER A 8 -34.26 53.00 0.11
C SER A 8 -32.80 53.15 -0.37
N SER A 9 -32.26 52.40 -1.33
CA SER A 9 -32.74 51.40 -2.27
C SER A 9 -31.50 50.83 -2.98
N GLU A 10 -31.65 49.65 -3.57
CA GLU A 10 -30.69 48.93 -4.41
C GLU A 10 -29.96 49.79 -5.45
N THR A 11 -28.72 49.43 -5.80
CA THR A 11 -28.29 49.32 -7.20
C THR A 11 -26.92 48.66 -7.35
N THR A 12 -26.87 47.76 -8.33
CA THR A 12 -25.77 47.02 -8.92
C THR A 12 -24.58 47.89 -9.35
N SER A 13 -23.34 47.46 -9.04
CA SER A 13 -22.09 48.10 -9.48
C SER A 13 -21.33 47.19 -10.44
N ALA A 14 -21.22 47.65 -11.69
CA ALA A 14 -20.51 46.99 -12.79
C ALA A 14 -19.01 47.31 -12.79
N LEU A 15 -18.25 46.33 -13.27
CA LEU A 15 -16.79 46.33 -13.44
C LEU A 15 -16.27 47.43 -14.38
N SER A 16 -15.20 48.12 -13.95
CA SER A 16 -14.27 48.84 -14.84
C SER A 16 -12.86 48.78 -14.24
N LYS A 17 -11.98 47.96 -14.84
CA LYS A 17 -10.53 47.94 -14.53
C LYS A 17 -9.74 48.42 -15.74
N ARG A 18 -9.00 49.51 -15.50
CA ARG A 18 -8.05 50.21 -16.38
C ARG A 18 -7.04 49.26 -17.04
N GLN A 19 -6.81 49.42 -18.35
CA GLN A 19 -5.58 48.95 -19.03
C GLN A 19 -4.73 50.16 -19.45
N ARG A 20 -3.46 50.13 -19.05
CA ARG A 20 -2.40 51.08 -19.46
C ARG A 20 -1.80 50.60 -20.77
N THR A 21 -1.79 51.46 -21.80
CA THR A 21 -1.02 51.27 -23.03
C THR A 21 0.47 51.52 -22.77
N VAL A 22 1.32 50.51 -23.02
CA VAL A 22 2.78 50.64 -23.04
C VAL A 22 3.23 50.74 -24.50
N GLY A 23 3.82 51.89 -24.86
CA GLY A 23 4.38 52.13 -26.19
C GLY A 23 5.71 51.40 -26.38
N TYR A 24 5.88 50.75 -27.53
CA TYR A 24 7.10 50.06 -27.93
C TYR A 24 7.99 51.02 -28.74
N ARG A 25 9.26 51.20 -28.36
CA ARG A 25 10.27 51.87 -29.20
C ARG A 25 11.08 50.80 -29.93
N PRO A 26 11.28 50.88 -31.26
CA PRO A 26 12.14 49.93 -31.96
C PRO A 26 13.61 50.31 -31.73
N PHE A 27 14.38 49.37 -31.21
CA PHE A 27 15.84 49.45 -31.17
C PHE A 27 16.38 49.24 -32.60
N GLY A 28 17.10 50.25 -33.11
CA GLY A 28 17.86 50.15 -34.36
C GLY A 28 19.18 49.42 -34.11
N GLY A 29 19.21 48.12 -34.41
CA GLY A 29 20.44 47.33 -34.54
C GLY A 29 20.43 46.60 -35.88
N LYS A 30 21.46 46.80 -36.71
CA LYS A 30 21.64 46.02 -37.95
C LYS A 30 22.06 44.59 -37.57
N LEU A 31 21.21 43.62 -37.89
CA LEU A 31 21.56 42.20 -37.86
C LEU A 31 22.42 41.89 -39.10
N GLU A 32 23.72 41.71 -38.90
CA GLU A 32 24.58 41.09 -39.91
C GLU A 32 24.39 39.58 -39.87
N PHE A 33 23.90 39.01 -40.96
CA PHE A 33 23.79 37.56 -41.13
C PHE A 33 25.10 37.04 -41.73
N GLY A 34 25.84 36.23 -40.98
CA GLY A 34 26.90 35.40 -41.53
C GLY A 34 26.36 34.46 -42.62
N GLN A 35 27.23 34.00 -43.52
CA GLN A 35 26.92 33.07 -44.61
C GLN A 35 26.51 31.68 -44.06
N GLY A 36 25.36 31.62 -43.41
CA GLY A 36 24.68 30.41 -43.00
C GLY A 36 23.39 30.27 -43.81
N THR A 37 23.11 29.06 -44.28
CA THR A 37 21.86 28.70 -44.95
C THR A 37 20.68 29.22 -44.12
N LYS A 38 19.96 30.23 -44.64
CA LYS A 38 18.78 30.76 -43.96
C LYS A 38 17.65 29.75 -44.12
N LEU A 39 17.41 28.96 -43.08
CA LEU A 39 16.20 28.14 -42.99
C LEU A 39 14.99 29.07 -42.95
N THR A 40 14.01 28.77 -43.78
CA THR A 40 12.70 29.40 -43.77
C THR A 40 11.95 29.06 -42.48
N LEU A 41 10.97 29.89 -42.10
CA LEU A 41 10.11 29.65 -40.94
C LEU A 41 9.42 28.28 -40.99
N GLU A 42 9.07 27.81 -42.20
CA GLU A 42 8.45 26.50 -42.39
C GLU A 42 9.42 25.35 -42.09
N GLU A 43 10.68 25.47 -42.51
CA GLU A 43 11.73 24.48 -42.24
C GLU A 43 12.02 24.36 -40.73
N ILE A 44 12.08 25.50 -40.01
CA ILE A 44 12.29 25.51 -38.54
C ILE A 44 11.14 24.80 -37.80
N VAL A 45 9.90 25.02 -38.25
CA VAL A 45 8.70 24.36 -37.67
C VAL A 45 8.71 22.86 -37.97
N MET A 46 9.13 22.46 -39.17
CA MET A 46 9.25 21.05 -39.54
C MET A 46 10.33 20.33 -38.72
N GLU A 47 11.53 20.91 -38.57
CA GLU A 47 12.59 20.36 -37.73
C GLU A 47 12.14 20.22 -36.26
N SER A 48 11.44 21.22 -35.73
CA SER A 48 10.90 21.18 -34.36
C SER A 48 9.88 20.05 -34.16
N LYS A 49 9.02 19.80 -35.16
CA LYS A 49 8.07 18.67 -35.15
C LYS A 49 8.79 17.33 -35.29
N ALA A 50 9.81 17.23 -36.13
CA ALA A 50 10.62 16.04 -36.32
C ALA A 50 11.38 15.67 -35.03
N ALA A 51 12.01 16.65 -34.38
CA ALA A 51 12.71 16.46 -33.11
C ALA A 51 11.75 16.00 -31.99
N ARG A 52 10.53 16.53 -31.92
CA ARG A 52 9.50 16.04 -30.99
C ARG A 52 9.09 14.60 -31.28
N LYS A 53 8.91 14.23 -32.55
CA LYS A 53 8.60 12.85 -32.94
C LYS A 53 9.74 11.88 -32.61
N LEU A 54 10.99 12.31 -32.75
CA LEU A 54 12.15 11.49 -32.40
C LEU A 54 12.18 11.20 -30.89
N LYS A 55 12.04 12.25 -30.06
CA LYS A 55 11.96 12.10 -28.60
C LYS A 55 10.79 11.23 -28.15
N GLN A 56 9.66 11.35 -28.85
CA GLN A 56 8.48 10.51 -28.59
C GLN A 56 8.77 9.03 -28.88
N ARG A 57 9.43 8.73 -30.01
CA ARG A 57 9.85 7.36 -30.35
C ARG A 57 10.87 6.80 -29.37
N GLU A 58 11.87 7.59 -28.98
CA GLU A 58 12.87 7.19 -27.97
C GLU A 58 12.18 6.88 -26.62
N ALA A 59 11.19 7.68 -26.23
CA ALA A 59 10.41 7.42 -25.01
C ALA A 59 9.57 6.14 -25.11
N GLU A 60 8.95 5.88 -26.27
CA GLU A 60 8.19 4.66 -26.54
C GLU A 60 9.09 3.40 -26.53
N GLU A 61 10.30 3.49 -27.08
CA GLU A 61 11.28 2.41 -27.06
C GLU A 61 11.76 2.11 -25.63
N LEU A 62 12.12 3.15 -24.86
CA LEU A 62 12.51 3.01 -23.46
C LEU A 62 11.38 2.45 -22.58
N GLN A 63 10.14 2.86 -22.84
CA GLN A 63 8.97 2.32 -22.15
C GLN A 63 8.83 0.82 -22.42
N LYS A 64 8.92 0.41 -23.69
CA LYS A 64 8.81 -1.00 -24.08
C LYS A 64 9.92 -1.86 -23.46
N GLU A 65 11.15 -1.35 -23.45
CA GLU A 65 12.28 -2.03 -22.81
C GLU A 65 12.07 -2.15 -21.30
N SER A 66 11.60 -1.08 -20.65
CA SER A 66 11.30 -1.06 -19.21
C SER A 66 10.18 -2.04 -18.84
N GLU A 67 9.12 -2.10 -19.64
CA GLU A 67 8.01 -3.05 -19.45
C GLU A 67 8.49 -4.51 -19.61
N SER A 68 9.31 -4.79 -20.62
CA SER A 68 9.91 -6.11 -20.83
C SER A 68 10.79 -6.53 -19.65
N LEU A 69 11.66 -5.63 -19.19
CA LEU A 69 12.52 -5.90 -18.04
C LEU A 69 11.72 -6.10 -16.75
N LEU A 70 10.68 -5.29 -16.53
CA LEU A 70 9.80 -5.42 -15.37
C LEU A 70 9.10 -6.78 -15.35
N GLN A 71 8.60 -7.25 -16.49
CA GLN A 71 7.98 -8.58 -16.59
C GLN A 71 8.98 -9.70 -16.23
N GLN A 72 10.22 -9.62 -16.73
CA GLN A 72 11.27 -10.58 -16.39
C GLN A 72 11.58 -10.57 -14.89
N LEU A 73 11.73 -9.38 -14.29
CA LEU A 73 11.99 -9.23 -12.86
C LEU A 73 10.83 -9.77 -12.01
N GLN A 74 9.58 -9.56 -12.44
CA GLN A 74 8.40 -10.09 -11.75
C GLN A 74 8.34 -11.62 -11.79
N GLN A 75 8.74 -12.23 -12.91
CA GLN A 75 8.81 -13.70 -13.04
C GLN A 75 9.90 -14.31 -12.15
N MET A 76 11.02 -13.61 -11.96
CA MET A 76 12.13 -14.07 -11.12
C MET A 76 11.89 -13.86 -9.62
N ASN A 77 11.10 -12.84 -9.26
CA ASN A 77 10.85 -12.48 -7.87
C ASN A 77 9.43 -12.87 -7.44
N VAL A 78 9.33 -13.95 -6.66
CA VAL A 78 8.06 -14.43 -6.09
C VAL A 78 7.37 -13.42 -5.17
N GLN A 79 8.10 -12.43 -4.63
CA GLN A 79 7.58 -11.34 -3.79
C GLN A 79 7.22 -10.08 -4.59
N SER A 80 7.27 -10.12 -5.92
CA SER A 80 7.00 -8.95 -6.75
C SER A 80 5.62 -8.33 -6.52
N SER A 81 4.61 -9.14 -6.16
CA SER A 81 3.25 -8.66 -5.86
C SER A 81 3.17 -7.81 -4.58
N LEU A 82 4.11 -7.98 -3.64
CA LEU A 82 4.18 -7.18 -2.40
C LEU A 82 4.56 -5.72 -2.67
N ASN A 83 5.35 -5.49 -3.71
CA ASN A 83 5.97 -4.20 -4.01
C ASN A 83 4.95 -3.22 -4.57
N GLY A 84 4.87 -2.01 -4.03
CA GLY A 84 4.23 -0.88 -4.68
C GLY A 84 5.27 0.02 -5.33
N LEU A 85 5.01 1.33 -5.35
CA LEU A 85 5.94 2.33 -5.87
C LEU A 85 6.70 3.04 -4.74
N ASP A 86 6.31 2.83 -3.48
CA ASP A 86 6.74 3.65 -2.36
C ASP A 86 7.87 3.00 -1.54
N ASN A 87 8.30 1.78 -1.90
CA ASN A 87 9.39 1.05 -1.23
C ASN A 87 9.17 0.95 0.29
N VAL A 88 7.96 0.55 0.70
CA VAL A 88 7.59 0.55 2.12
C VAL A 88 8.04 -0.74 2.80
N TRP A 89 8.55 -0.58 4.02
CA TRP A 89 8.99 -1.64 4.92
C TRP A 89 8.24 -1.50 6.24
N ILE A 90 7.92 -2.63 6.86
CA ILE A 90 7.36 -2.69 8.21
C ILE A 90 8.44 -3.15 9.17
N VAL A 91 8.66 -2.36 10.22
CA VAL A 91 9.68 -2.61 11.23
C VAL A 91 8.97 -3.12 12.47
N LYS A 92 9.36 -4.31 12.94
CA LYS A 92 8.68 -5.00 14.04
C LYS A 92 9.70 -5.47 15.09
N PRO A 93 9.42 -5.29 16.39
CA PRO A 93 10.22 -5.90 17.45
C PRO A 93 9.98 -7.42 17.51
N ALA A 94 11.03 -8.23 17.64
CA ALA A 94 10.93 -9.70 17.58
C ALA A 94 10.18 -10.32 18.79
N GLY A 95 10.17 -9.65 19.94
CA GLY A 95 9.64 -10.19 21.21
C GLY A 95 8.41 -9.48 21.77
N LYS A 96 7.78 -8.55 21.03
CA LYS A 96 6.57 -7.86 21.48
C LYS A 96 5.34 -8.35 20.71
N SER A 97 4.19 -8.19 21.36
CA SER A 97 2.87 -8.48 20.80
C SER A 97 1.98 -7.24 20.85
N ARG A 98 0.78 -7.34 20.27
CA ARG A 98 -0.27 -6.29 20.26
C ARG A 98 0.05 -5.08 19.38
N GLY A 99 0.92 -5.26 18.38
CA GLY A 99 1.27 -4.21 17.41
C GLY A 99 2.07 -3.04 17.98
N ARG A 100 2.57 -3.16 19.22
CA ARG A 100 3.37 -2.10 19.86
C ARG A 100 4.72 -1.94 19.18
N ASP A 101 5.13 -0.69 19.00
CA ASP A 101 6.41 -0.30 18.40
C ASP A 101 6.60 -0.83 16.97
N ILE A 102 5.49 -1.01 16.25
CA ILE A 102 5.51 -1.29 14.82
C ILE A 102 5.37 0.03 14.06
N ILE A 103 6.24 0.23 13.08
CA ILE A 103 6.15 1.37 12.17
C ILE A 103 6.22 0.92 10.71
N CYS A 104 5.62 1.71 9.83
CA CYS A 104 5.87 1.63 8.39
C CYS A 104 6.83 2.76 8.00
N ALA A 105 7.85 2.44 7.19
CA ALA A 105 8.82 3.42 6.74
C ALA A 105 9.30 3.10 5.31
N ASN A 106 9.59 4.13 4.53
CA ASN A 106 10.06 4.00 3.15
C ASN A 106 11.49 4.51 2.93
N ARG A 107 12.19 4.89 4.01
CA ARG A 107 13.57 5.38 3.96
C ARG A 107 14.43 4.61 4.93
N ILE A 108 15.55 4.08 4.43
CA ILE A 108 16.49 3.29 5.23
C ILE A 108 17.03 4.07 6.44
N ASN A 109 17.34 5.36 6.27
CA ASN A 109 17.85 6.19 7.37
C ASN A 109 16.84 6.30 8.52
N ARG A 110 15.54 6.39 8.21
CA ARG A 110 14.48 6.43 9.22
C ARG A 110 14.37 5.10 9.97
N ILE A 111 14.50 3.99 9.26
CA ILE A 111 14.52 2.64 9.85
C ILE A 111 15.70 2.50 10.81
N LEU A 112 16.91 2.88 10.37
CA LEU A 112 18.13 2.79 11.17
C LEU A 112 18.10 3.70 12.41
N GLU A 113 17.54 4.90 12.28
CA GLU A 113 17.30 5.81 13.41
C GLU A 113 16.31 5.21 14.41
N TYR A 114 15.19 4.66 13.94
CA TYR A 114 14.14 4.10 14.80
C TYR A 114 14.60 2.88 15.60
N ILE A 115 15.35 1.96 14.96
CA ILE A 115 15.93 0.80 15.66
C ILE A 115 17.10 1.18 16.59
N GLY A 116 17.53 2.44 16.56
CA GLY A 116 18.52 2.97 17.49
C GLY A 116 19.94 2.48 17.22
N PHE A 117 20.38 2.44 15.96
CA PHE A 117 21.76 2.10 15.62
C PHE A 117 22.72 3.08 16.32
N GLY A 118 23.24 2.71 17.50
CA GLY A 118 24.17 3.50 18.33
C GLY A 118 23.70 3.94 19.72
N ILE A 119 22.48 3.66 20.19
CA ILE A 119 22.00 4.14 21.50
C ILE A 119 21.26 3.04 22.30
N SER A 120 21.77 2.80 23.51
CA SER A 120 21.22 1.98 24.62
C SER A 120 21.52 0.48 24.64
N GLY A 121 22.22 0.06 25.70
CA GLY A 121 22.70 -1.29 25.99
C GLY A 121 21.64 -2.32 26.39
N LYS A 122 20.49 -2.35 25.71
CA LYS A 122 19.59 -3.50 25.70
C LYS A 122 19.50 -4.00 24.26
N GLU A 123 20.08 -5.17 23.99
CA GLU A 123 19.92 -5.86 22.72
C GLU A 123 18.45 -6.18 22.50
N MET A 124 17.82 -5.45 21.59
CA MET A 124 16.46 -5.72 21.14
C MET A 124 16.54 -6.16 19.69
N HIS A 125 16.05 -7.37 19.41
CA HIS A 125 16.02 -7.89 18.04
C HIS A 125 14.83 -7.29 17.27
N TRP A 126 15.10 -6.90 16.03
CA TRP A 126 14.14 -6.29 15.11
C TRP A 126 14.05 -7.11 13.82
N VAL A 127 12.86 -7.14 13.24
CA VAL A 127 12.60 -7.65 11.90
C VAL A 127 12.19 -6.49 11.01
N VAL A 128 12.91 -6.30 9.91
CA VAL A 128 12.54 -5.38 8.84
C VAL A 128 12.01 -6.22 7.68
N GLN A 129 10.70 -6.15 7.43
CA GLN A 129 10.00 -6.98 6.46
C GLN A 129 9.43 -6.09 5.36
N LYS A 130 9.43 -6.56 4.11
CA LYS A 130 8.78 -5.83 3.01
C LYS A 130 7.29 -5.66 3.34
N TYR A 131 6.81 -4.41 3.28
CA TYR A 131 5.38 -4.14 3.49
C TYR A 131 4.58 -4.49 2.23
N LEU A 132 3.41 -5.10 2.41
CA LEU A 132 2.44 -5.32 1.33
C LEU A 132 1.72 -4.01 1.01
N GLU A 133 2.13 -3.36 -0.07
CA GLU A 133 1.61 -2.03 -0.48
C GLU A 133 0.28 -2.12 -1.23
N ARG A 134 -0.03 -3.28 -1.83
CA ARG A 134 -1.29 -3.54 -2.55
C ARG A 134 -2.04 -4.72 -1.94
N PRO A 135 -2.56 -4.59 -0.70
CA PRO A 135 -3.37 -5.64 -0.08
C PRO A 135 -4.71 -5.78 -0.81
N PHE A 136 -5.32 -6.96 -0.72
CA PHE A 136 -6.75 -7.10 -1.02
C PHE A 136 -7.55 -6.32 0.02
N LEU A 137 -8.54 -5.55 -0.45
CA LEU A 137 -9.34 -4.67 0.38
C LEU A 137 -10.80 -5.07 0.34
N ILE A 138 -11.48 -4.96 1.47
CA ILE A 138 -12.93 -5.11 1.59
C ILE A 138 -13.46 -3.76 2.05
N ASN A 139 -14.36 -3.16 1.27
CA ASN A 139 -14.87 -1.81 1.54
C ASN A 139 -13.74 -0.81 1.82
N LYS A 140 -12.67 -0.87 1.02
CA LYS A 140 -11.43 -0.08 1.13
C LYS A 140 -10.60 -0.30 2.39
N ARG A 141 -10.98 -1.20 3.30
CA ARG A 141 -10.27 -1.45 4.55
C ARG A 141 -9.33 -2.65 4.39
N LYS A 142 -8.15 -2.52 4.99
CA LYS A 142 -7.16 -3.60 5.08
C LYS A 142 -7.63 -4.63 6.11
N PHE A 143 -7.29 -5.90 5.91
CA PHE A 143 -7.54 -6.91 6.91
C PHE A 143 -6.44 -7.97 6.94
N ASP A 144 -6.41 -8.73 8.03
CA ASP A 144 -5.73 -10.01 8.12
C ASP A 144 -6.72 -11.13 8.45
N ILE A 145 -6.32 -12.38 8.21
CA ILE A 145 -7.09 -13.59 8.50
C ILE A 145 -6.42 -14.30 9.66
N ARG A 146 -7.13 -14.46 10.79
CA ARG A 146 -6.73 -15.31 11.90
C ARG A 146 -7.20 -16.75 11.63
N GLN A 147 -6.23 -17.62 11.40
CA GLN A 147 -6.45 -19.07 11.25
C GLN A 147 -6.00 -19.83 12.49
N TRP A 148 -6.81 -20.79 12.95
CA TRP A 148 -6.46 -21.68 14.04
C TRP A 148 -5.88 -22.99 13.52
N ILE A 149 -4.77 -23.42 14.11
CA ILE A 149 -4.05 -24.64 13.74
C ILE A 149 -3.65 -25.35 15.03
N MET A 150 -3.91 -26.65 15.12
CA MET A 150 -3.54 -27.44 16.28
C MET A 150 -2.54 -28.51 15.89
N VAL A 151 -1.47 -28.65 16.66
CA VAL A 151 -0.49 -29.72 16.52
C VAL A 151 -0.62 -30.67 17.70
N THR A 152 -0.88 -31.94 17.43
CA THR A 152 -1.07 -32.98 18.46
C THR A 152 0.11 -33.92 18.61
N ASP A 153 0.97 -33.98 17.60
CA ASP A 153 2.17 -34.79 17.62
C ASP A 153 3.18 -34.18 16.64
N TRP A 154 4.46 -34.26 16.99
CA TRP A 154 5.58 -33.80 16.16
C TRP A 154 6.32 -34.97 15.50
N ASN A 155 6.03 -36.21 15.90
CA ASN A 155 6.64 -37.40 15.31
C ASN A 155 5.69 -38.62 15.37
N PRO A 156 4.83 -38.84 14.35
CA PRO A 156 4.75 -38.08 13.11
C PRO A 156 4.06 -36.71 13.30
N LEU A 157 4.49 -35.70 12.54
CA LEU A 157 3.85 -34.39 12.54
C LEU A 157 2.36 -34.51 12.16
N THR A 158 1.49 -34.26 13.14
CA THR A 158 0.04 -34.36 13.02
C THR A 158 -0.58 -32.99 13.24
N VAL A 159 -1.10 -32.41 12.15
CA VAL A 159 -1.60 -31.04 12.09
C VAL A 159 -3.09 -31.03 11.77
N TRP A 160 -3.85 -30.29 12.57
CA TRP A 160 -5.27 -30.05 12.39
C TRP A 160 -5.48 -28.59 12.00
N PHE A 161 -6.08 -28.36 10.83
CA PHE A 161 -6.42 -27.03 10.34
C PHE A 161 -7.90 -26.81 10.61
N TYR A 162 -8.25 -25.83 11.46
CA TYR A 162 -9.65 -25.58 11.80
C TYR A 162 -10.42 -25.05 10.59
N ASP A 163 -11.64 -25.54 10.37
CA ASP A 163 -12.43 -25.20 9.18
C ASP A 163 -12.89 -23.74 9.14
N GLU A 164 -12.97 -23.11 10.32
CA GLU A 164 -13.36 -21.71 10.46
C GLU A 164 -12.16 -20.80 10.75
N CYS A 165 -12.26 -19.56 10.25
CA CYS A 165 -11.35 -18.47 10.54
C CYS A 165 -12.13 -17.18 10.73
N TYR A 166 -11.45 -16.11 11.15
CA TYR A 166 -12.06 -14.79 11.16
C TYR A 166 -11.10 -13.73 10.62
N LEU A 167 -11.67 -12.70 10.04
CA LEU A 167 -10.95 -11.55 9.52
C LEU A 167 -10.93 -10.45 10.56
N ARG A 168 -9.83 -9.69 10.63
CA ARG A 168 -9.70 -8.49 11.46
C ARG A 168 -9.40 -7.30 10.57
N PHE A 169 -10.24 -6.26 10.64
CA PHE A 169 -10.12 -5.08 9.79
C PHE A 169 -9.34 -3.95 10.46
N SER A 170 -8.58 -3.19 9.66
CA SER A 170 -8.07 -1.85 10.01
C SER A 170 -9.26 -0.90 10.16
N MET A 171 -9.25 0.07 11.08
CA MET A 171 -10.39 0.98 11.31
C MET A 171 -10.62 1.93 10.14
N SER A 172 -9.53 2.41 9.55
CA SER A 172 -9.54 3.42 8.49
C SER A 172 -9.49 2.81 7.09
N ASP A 173 -9.95 3.59 6.10
CA ASP A 173 -9.74 3.31 4.68
C ASP A 173 -8.24 3.23 4.39
N PHE A 174 -7.85 2.20 3.63
CA PHE A 174 -6.46 1.97 3.28
C PHE A 174 -5.90 3.10 2.41
N SER A 175 -4.77 3.65 2.82
CA SER A 175 -4.07 4.72 2.11
C SER A 175 -2.57 4.60 2.36
N MET A 176 -1.77 4.76 1.30
CA MET A 176 -0.30 4.81 1.40
C MET A 176 0.24 6.22 1.65
N LYS A 177 -0.65 7.23 1.78
CA LYS A 177 -0.25 8.64 1.92
C LYS A 177 0.33 8.97 3.29
N ASP A 178 -0.13 8.29 4.33
CA ASP A 178 0.29 8.53 5.71
C ASP A 178 0.69 7.21 6.36
N LEU A 179 1.99 6.94 6.35
CA LEU A 179 2.58 5.72 6.92
C LEU A 179 2.60 5.72 8.46
N GLU A 180 2.33 6.86 9.09
CA GLU A 180 2.29 7.00 10.55
C GLU A 180 0.91 6.64 11.12
N ASP A 181 -0.13 6.60 10.27
CA ASP A 181 -1.47 6.17 10.67
C ASP A 181 -1.55 4.64 10.87
N ASN A 182 -1.30 4.22 12.10
CA ASN A 182 -1.40 2.84 12.52
C ASN A 182 -2.82 2.26 12.40
N TYR A 183 -3.88 3.08 12.41
CA TYR A 183 -5.27 2.62 12.25
C TYR A 183 -5.59 2.21 10.82
N THR A 184 -4.81 2.71 9.85
CA THR A 184 -4.85 2.32 8.45
C THR A 184 -4.02 1.05 8.19
N HIS A 185 -2.84 0.96 8.80
CA HIS A 185 -1.84 -0.03 8.41
C HIS A 185 -1.82 -1.31 9.26
N LEU A 186 -2.34 -1.26 10.48
CA LEU A 186 -2.35 -2.38 11.43
C LEU A 186 -3.79 -2.83 11.70
N CYS A 187 -4.02 -4.14 11.77
CA CYS A 187 -5.34 -4.74 11.98
C CYS A 187 -5.53 -5.28 13.41
N ASN A 188 -4.51 -5.16 14.26
CA ASN A 188 -4.57 -5.70 15.62
C ASN A 188 -5.62 -4.95 16.46
N ASN A 189 -6.61 -5.68 16.99
CA ASN A 189 -7.65 -5.14 17.87
C ASN A 189 -7.13 -4.32 19.06
N SER A 190 -5.90 -4.56 19.53
CA SER A 190 -5.28 -3.79 20.61
C SER A 190 -5.04 -2.34 20.21
N ILE A 191 -4.57 -2.12 18.99
CA ILE A 191 -4.39 -0.78 18.42
C ILE A 191 -5.75 -0.20 18.06
N GLN A 192 -6.60 -0.99 17.40
CA GLN A 192 -7.89 -0.48 16.92
C GLN A 192 -8.81 -0.01 18.05
N LYS A 193 -8.74 -0.64 19.23
CA LYS A 193 -9.51 -0.24 20.42
C LYS A 193 -9.20 1.16 20.96
N GLU A 194 -8.04 1.71 20.63
CA GLU A 194 -7.60 3.02 21.11
C GLU A 194 -8.13 4.17 20.23
N GLY A 195 -8.72 3.87 19.07
CA GLY A 195 -9.23 4.91 18.17
C GLY A 195 -10.60 5.44 18.60
N ASP A 196 -10.81 6.74 18.41
CA ASP A 196 -11.96 7.51 18.89
C ASP A 196 -13.33 6.94 18.45
N ASN A 197 -13.38 6.26 17.30
CA ASN A 197 -14.61 5.70 16.72
C ASN A 197 -14.81 4.21 16.99
N PHE A 198 -13.95 3.55 17.77
CA PHE A 198 -13.95 2.08 17.90
C PHE A 198 -15.31 1.50 18.28
N GLU A 199 -16.01 2.06 19.28
CA GLU A 199 -17.29 1.53 19.73
C GLU A 199 -18.39 1.58 18.65
N GLN A 200 -18.29 2.51 17.69
CA GLN A 200 -19.25 2.61 16.58
C GLN A 200 -18.98 1.55 15.51
N ILE A 201 -17.72 1.15 15.32
CA ILE A 201 -17.30 0.23 14.25
C ILE A 201 -16.84 -1.14 14.76
N LYS A 202 -16.96 -1.40 16.06
CA LYS A 202 -16.60 -2.67 16.72
C LYS A 202 -17.29 -3.87 16.08
N ASN A 203 -18.58 -3.75 15.81
CA ASN A 203 -19.36 -4.83 15.18
C ASN A 203 -18.99 -5.06 13.71
N SER A 204 -18.36 -4.09 13.04
CA SER A 204 -17.84 -4.20 11.67
C SER A 204 -16.31 -4.32 11.61
N SER A 205 -15.66 -4.53 12.76
CA SER A 205 -14.20 -4.68 12.85
C SER A 205 -13.72 -6.11 12.60
N MET A 206 -14.64 -7.07 12.58
CA MET A 206 -14.36 -8.48 12.35
C MET A 206 -15.43 -9.12 11.47
N TRP A 207 -15.02 -10.06 10.62
CA TRP A 207 -15.92 -10.93 9.86
C TRP A 207 -15.61 -12.39 10.16
N ASP A 208 -16.65 -13.23 10.17
CA ASP A 208 -16.48 -14.67 10.09
C ASP A 208 -16.17 -15.10 8.64
N LEU A 209 -15.80 -16.37 8.47
CA LEU A 209 -15.51 -16.93 7.16
C LEU A 209 -16.72 -16.88 6.21
N GLN A 210 -17.93 -17.09 6.73
CA GLN A 210 -19.14 -17.09 5.91
C GLN A 210 -19.43 -15.71 5.31
N SER A 211 -19.23 -14.64 6.08
CA SER A 211 -19.32 -13.25 5.62
C SER A 211 -18.30 -12.97 4.53
N PHE A 212 -17.06 -13.45 4.70
CA PHE A 212 -16.03 -13.32 3.68
C PHE A 212 -16.36 -14.09 2.39
N LYS A 213 -16.83 -15.34 2.49
CA LYS A 213 -17.29 -16.14 1.32
C LYS A 213 -18.45 -15.47 0.59
N SER A 214 -19.37 -14.86 1.34
CA SER A 214 -20.51 -14.11 0.78
C SER A 214 -20.04 -12.87 0.03
N PHE A 215 -19.06 -12.14 0.57
CA PHE A 215 -18.44 -11.00 -0.11
C PHE A 215 -17.71 -11.41 -1.40
N LEU A 216 -16.93 -12.50 -1.38
CA LEU A 216 -16.28 -13.01 -2.59
C LEU A 216 -17.31 -13.38 -3.66
N SER A 217 -18.41 -14.02 -3.24
CA SER A 217 -19.50 -14.39 -4.14
C SER A 217 -20.20 -13.18 -4.75
N SER A 218 -20.35 -12.08 -4.01
CA SER A 218 -20.96 -10.85 -4.53
C SER A 218 -20.05 -10.07 -5.49
N HIS A 219 -18.79 -10.48 -5.66
CA HIS A 219 -17.80 -9.87 -6.54
C HIS A 219 -17.30 -10.86 -7.62
N ASP A 220 -18.11 -11.87 -7.98
CA ASP A 220 -17.79 -12.88 -8.98
C ASP A 220 -16.51 -13.70 -8.67
N GLN A 221 -16.18 -13.85 -7.39
CA GLN A 221 -15.01 -14.57 -6.88
C GLN A 221 -15.41 -15.75 -5.96
N GLN A 222 -16.60 -16.33 -6.12
CA GLN A 222 -17.12 -17.38 -5.22
C GLN A 222 -16.17 -18.58 -5.05
N ALA A 223 -15.42 -18.92 -6.09
CA ALA A 223 -14.49 -20.05 -6.08
C ALA A 223 -13.14 -19.74 -5.44
N ALA A 224 -12.80 -18.45 -5.24
CA ALA A 224 -11.45 -18.03 -4.85
C ALA A 224 -11.02 -18.56 -3.48
N TRP A 225 -11.97 -18.72 -2.55
CA TRP A 225 -11.66 -19.30 -1.23
C TRP A 225 -11.18 -20.75 -1.36
N GLU A 226 -11.98 -21.61 -1.99
CA GLU A 226 -11.70 -23.06 -2.07
C GLU A 226 -10.56 -23.36 -3.06
N ASP A 227 -10.51 -22.66 -4.19
CA ASP A 227 -9.58 -22.98 -5.27
C ASP A 227 -8.20 -22.37 -5.07
N LYS A 228 -8.11 -21.26 -4.31
CA LYS A 228 -6.87 -20.47 -4.21
C LYS A 228 -6.44 -20.14 -2.79
N ILE A 229 -7.30 -19.53 -1.97
CA ILE A 229 -6.89 -19.00 -0.65
C ILE A 229 -6.63 -20.13 0.35
N LEU A 230 -7.61 -21.00 0.57
CA LEU A 230 -7.52 -22.10 1.54
C LEU A 230 -6.37 -23.08 1.23
N PRO A 231 -6.14 -23.53 -0.02
CA PRO A 231 -5.00 -24.39 -0.35
C PRO A 231 -3.66 -23.74 -0.06
N GLN A 232 -3.51 -22.43 -0.36
CA GLN A 232 -2.28 -21.70 -0.06
C GLN A 232 -2.04 -21.58 1.45
N MET A 233 -3.07 -21.22 2.24
CA MET A 233 -2.96 -21.17 3.71
C MET A 233 -2.52 -22.51 4.29
N LYS A 234 -3.20 -23.61 3.91
CA LYS A 234 -2.84 -24.98 4.36
C LYS A 234 -1.40 -25.35 3.99
N ARG A 235 -0.97 -25.02 2.77
CA ARG A 235 0.39 -25.30 2.28
C ARG A 235 1.45 -24.50 3.06
N ILE A 236 1.23 -23.21 3.27
CA ILE A 236 2.14 -22.33 4.02
C ILE A 236 2.25 -22.81 5.47
N SER A 237 1.13 -23.10 6.13
CA SER A 237 1.10 -23.65 7.49
C SER A 237 1.89 -24.95 7.61
N LYS A 238 1.69 -25.87 6.67
CA LYS A 238 2.43 -27.13 6.63
C LYS A 238 3.94 -26.88 6.54
N TRP A 239 4.38 -26.02 5.62
CA TRP A 239 5.81 -25.72 5.46
C TRP A 239 6.43 -25.04 6.69
N ALA A 240 5.70 -24.10 7.31
CA ALA A 240 6.16 -23.44 8.53
C ALA A 240 6.40 -24.45 9.67
N LEU A 241 5.46 -25.37 9.88
CA LEU A 241 5.57 -26.42 10.91
C LEU A 241 6.65 -27.45 10.57
N MET A 242 6.75 -27.89 9.31
CA MET A 242 7.80 -28.83 8.88
C MET A 242 9.20 -28.26 9.07
N CYS A 243 9.40 -26.96 8.83
CA CYS A 243 10.68 -26.29 9.05
C CYS A 243 11.08 -26.29 10.54
N ALA A 244 10.10 -26.23 11.45
CA ALA A 244 10.33 -26.24 12.89
C ALA A 244 10.44 -27.64 13.50
N GLN A 245 10.00 -28.68 12.80
CA GLN A 245 9.82 -30.02 13.34
C GLN A 245 11.09 -30.60 13.97
N ASP A 246 12.25 -30.42 13.34
CA ASP A 246 13.53 -30.95 13.83
C ASP A 246 14.10 -30.16 15.02
N MET A 247 13.59 -28.95 15.26
CA MET A 247 14.04 -28.08 16.37
C MET A 247 13.23 -28.31 17.65
N LEU A 248 12.13 -29.06 17.57
CA LEU A 248 11.19 -29.22 18.67
C LEU A 248 11.33 -30.59 19.32
N GLU A 249 11.48 -30.59 20.64
CA GLU A 249 11.41 -31.82 21.42
C GLU A 249 9.97 -32.35 21.43
N ASN A 250 9.75 -33.53 20.85
CA ASN A 250 8.43 -34.15 20.92
C ASN A 250 8.11 -34.58 22.36
N ARG A 251 7.10 -33.94 22.96
CA ARG A 251 6.52 -34.35 24.24
C ARG A 251 5.19 -35.04 23.99
N LYS A 252 5.18 -36.37 24.15
CA LYS A 252 3.95 -37.17 24.05
C LYS A 252 2.86 -36.62 24.98
N PHE A 253 1.61 -36.70 24.54
CA PHE A 253 0.43 -36.18 25.25
C PHE A 253 0.42 -34.65 25.44
N SER A 254 1.24 -33.91 24.70
CA SER A 254 1.15 -32.46 24.59
C SER A 254 0.48 -32.09 23.28
N CYS A 255 -0.28 -31.00 23.28
CA CYS A 255 -0.76 -30.36 22.07
C CYS A 255 -0.64 -28.85 22.20
N GLU A 256 -0.52 -28.17 21.08
CA GLU A 256 -0.47 -26.71 21.04
C GLU A 256 -1.41 -26.18 19.95
N VAL A 257 -2.11 -25.11 20.29
CA VAL A 257 -2.99 -24.39 19.37
C VAL A 257 -2.31 -23.08 18.99
N TYR A 258 -2.01 -22.94 17.70
CA TYR A 258 -1.42 -21.76 17.09
C TYR A 258 -2.49 -20.89 16.42
N GLY A 259 -2.28 -19.58 16.48
CA GLY A 259 -3.02 -18.60 15.69
C GLY A 259 -2.13 -18.02 14.60
N TYR A 260 -2.31 -18.46 13.36
CA TYR A 260 -1.58 -17.93 12.21
C TYR A 260 -2.29 -16.69 11.68
N ASP A 261 -1.53 -15.65 11.37
CA ASP A 261 -2.03 -14.39 10.81
C ASP A 261 -1.63 -14.33 9.34
N PHE A 262 -2.62 -14.42 8.45
CA PHE A 262 -2.40 -14.34 7.00
C PHE A 262 -2.89 -13.01 6.45
N ILE A 263 -2.27 -12.55 5.36
CA ILE A 263 -2.76 -11.41 4.57
C ILE A 263 -2.84 -11.78 3.10
N LEU A 264 -3.78 -11.16 2.39
CA LEU A 264 -3.98 -11.34 0.96
C LEU A 264 -3.45 -10.12 0.20
N ASP A 265 -2.69 -10.35 -0.87
CA ASP A 265 -2.43 -9.30 -1.86
C ASP A 265 -3.63 -9.11 -2.80
N GLN A 266 -3.62 -8.04 -3.60
CA GLN A 266 -4.68 -7.70 -4.55
C GLN A 266 -5.06 -8.84 -5.50
N ASP A 267 -4.15 -9.78 -5.76
CA ASP A 267 -4.32 -10.91 -6.66
C ASP A 267 -4.75 -12.19 -5.91
N LEU A 268 -5.09 -12.08 -4.62
CA LEU A 268 -5.48 -13.17 -3.71
C LEU A 268 -4.38 -14.20 -3.48
N ASN A 269 -3.11 -13.82 -3.57
CA ASN A 269 -2.02 -14.64 -3.07
C ASN A 269 -1.89 -14.46 -1.56
N VAL A 270 -1.61 -15.56 -0.86
CA VAL A 270 -1.59 -15.61 0.61
C VAL A 270 -0.16 -15.43 1.12
N TRP A 271 -0.03 -14.56 2.13
CA TRP A 271 1.24 -14.26 2.80
C TRP A 271 1.10 -14.49 4.30
N LEU A 272 2.07 -15.19 4.90
CA LEU A 272 2.23 -15.35 6.36
C LEU A 272 3.18 -14.28 6.92
#